data_AF-A0A0F8YZ51-F1
#
_entry.id   AF-A0A0F8YZ51-F1
#
_cell.length_a   1.000
_cell.length_b   1.000
_cell.length_c   1.000
_cell.angle_alpha   90.00
_cell.angle_beta   90.00
_cell.angle_gamma   90.00
#
_symmetry.space_group_name_H-M   'P 1'
#
loop_
_entity.id
_entity.type
_entity.pdbx_description
1 polymer ?
#
loop_
_entity_poly.entity_id
_entity_poly.type
_entity_poly.pdbx_seq_one_letter_code
_entity_poly.pdbx_strand_id
1 'polypeptide(L)'
;MQTVRPPQAVAEAFDDVVSAKEDRERLIKQSEGYREDIIPKARGLAESMIRAAEAYREERIKRAQGDAEKFLAVLKEYNKAKEVTIKRLYLEAMEEVLPRIKKFIIDRDVGGGVLQLLPLEKGIGRMPKGEKRK
;
A
#
# COMPACT_ATOMS: atom_id res chain seq x y z
N MET A 1 -3.69 -2.58 67.84
CA MET A 1 -2.47 -3.10 67.22
C MET A 1 -1.31 -2.26 67.71
N GLN A 2 -0.38 -2.86 68.47
CA GLN A 2 0.69 -2.15 69.17
C GLN A 2 1.86 -1.96 68.18
N THR A 3 2.11 -0.73 67.74
CA THR A 3 3.29 -0.39 66.92
C THR A 3 4.56 -0.56 67.76
N VAL A 4 5.25 -1.67 67.55
CA VAL A 4 6.57 -1.94 68.11
C VAL A 4 7.57 -1.10 67.30
N ARG A 5 7.97 0.05 67.84
CA ARG A 5 9.08 0.83 67.28
C ARG A 5 10.39 0.22 67.80
N PRO A 6 11.35 -0.13 66.93
CA PRO A 6 12.67 -0.59 67.35
C PRO A 6 13.41 0.51 68.15
N PRO A 7 14.24 0.17 69.15
CA PRO A 7 15.08 1.13 69.83
C PRO A 7 16.04 1.83 68.84
N GLN A 8 16.36 3.11 69.09
CA GLN A 8 17.06 3.98 68.13
C GLN A 8 18.39 3.41 67.59
N ALA A 9 19.04 2.52 68.32
CA ALA A 9 20.30 1.89 67.91
C ALA A 9 20.18 0.84 66.77
N VAL A 10 18.98 0.32 66.49
CA VAL A 10 18.76 -0.73 65.45
C VAL A 10 17.77 -0.32 64.37
N ALA A 11 17.03 0.77 64.56
CA ALA A 11 16.00 1.21 63.61
C ALA A 11 16.55 1.40 62.18
N GLU A 12 17.72 2.05 62.05
CA GLU A 12 18.37 2.31 60.75
C GLU A 12 18.70 1.02 59.98
N ALA A 13 19.21 -0.01 60.65
CA ALA A 13 19.51 -1.30 60.04
C ALA A 13 18.25 -2.08 59.63
N PHE A 14 17.14 -1.91 60.37
CA PHE A 14 15.85 -2.50 60.00
C PHE A 14 15.23 -1.78 58.79
N ASP A 15 15.29 -0.45 58.77
CA ASP A 15 14.80 0.36 57.66
C ASP A 15 15.56 0.07 56.37
N ASP A 16 16.88 -0.12 56.43
CA ASP A 16 17.71 -0.51 55.28
C ASP A 16 17.31 -1.90 54.71
N VAL A 17 17.09 -2.90 55.58
CA VAL A 17 16.64 -4.23 55.14
C VAL A 17 15.24 -4.20 54.51
N VAL A 18 14.34 -3.34 55.00
CA VAL A 18 13.01 -3.15 54.41
C VAL A 18 13.12 -2.46 53.05
N SER A 19 13.88 -1.37 52.96
CA SER A 19 14.12 -0.66 51.69
C SER A 19 14.74 -1.59 50.64
N ALA A 20 15.75 -2.38 51.01
CA ALA A 20 16.38 -3.34 50.11
C ALA A 20 15.41 -4.42 49.60
N LYS A 21 14.46 -4.86 50.44
CA LYS A 21 13.40 -5.80 50.03
C LYS A 21 12.42 -5.16 49.05
N GLU A 22 11.98 -3.93 49.31
CA GLU A 22 11.09 -3.19 48.43
C GLU A 22 11.74 -2.90 47.07
N ASP A 23 13.01 -2.50 47.06
CA ASP A 23 13.77 -2.28 45.83
C ASP A 23 13.93 -3.58 45.05
N ARG A 24 14.22 -4.70 45.72
CA ARG A 24 14.26 -6.03 45.08
C ARG A 24 12.92 -6.38 44.43
N GLU A 25 11.81 -6.21 45.14
CA GLU A 25 10.48 -6.50 44.60
C GLU A 25 10.14 -5.58 43.43
N ARG A 26 10.52 -4.30 43.51
CA ARG A 26 10.35 -3.32 42.42
C ARG A 26 11.11 -3.76 41.17
N LEU A 27 12.38 -4.16 41.31
CA LEU A 27 13.21 -4.61 40.20
C LEU A 27 12.68 -5.91 39.57
N ILE A 28 12.18 -6.85 40.38
CA ILE A 28 11.56 -8.08 39.89
C ILE A 28 10.32 -7.75 39.06
N LYS A 29 9.39 -6.93 39.60
CA LYS A 29 8.17 -6.54 38.88
C LYS A 29 8.45 -5.78 37.59
N GLN A 30 9.45 -4.90 37.59
CA GLN A 30 9.87 -4.19 36.38
C GLN A 30 10.43 -5.16 35.32
N SER A 31 11.22 -6.14 35.74
CA SER A 31 11.77 -7.16 34.85
C SER A 31 10.69 -8.07 34.27
N GLU A 32 9.72 -8.46 35.10
CA GLU A 32 8.54 -9.22 34.68
C GLU A 32 7.71 -8.43 33.68
N GLY A 33 7.39 -7.16 33.97
CA GLY A 33 6.67 -6.29 33.05
C GLY A 33 7.41 -6.07 31.72
N TYR A 34 8.73 -5.91 31.75
CA TYR A 34 9.54 -5.79 30.53
C TYR A 34 9.48 -7.07 29.68
N ARG A 35 9.55 -8.24 30.32
CA ARG A 35 9.43 -9.54 29.64
C ARG A 35 8.03 -9.76 29.06
N GLU A 36 7.00 -9.41 29.84
CA GLU A 36 5.60 -9.48 29.43
C GLU A 36 5.26 -8.52 28.29
N ASP A 37 6.01 -7.43 28.13
CA ASP A 37 5.85 -6.51 27.01
C ASP A 37 6.57 -7.00 25.74
N ILE A 38 7.85 -7.41 25.87
CA ILE A 38 8.69 -7.69 24.70
C ILE A 38 8.38 -9.02 24.04
N ILE A 39 8.16 -10.09 24.81
CA ILE A 39 7.94 -11.42 24.23
C ILE A 39 6.70 -11.44 23.33
N PRO A 40 5.53 -10.91 23.75
CA PRO A 40 4.35 -10.87 22.89
C PRO A 40 4.53 -9.97 21.68
N LYS A 41 5.19 -8.80 21.83
CA LYS A 41 5.48 -7.91 20.70
C LYS A 41 6.36 -8.58 19.66
N ALA A 42 7.46 -9.22 20.08
CA ALA A 42 8.36 -9.94 19.19
C ALA A 42 7.64 -11.10 18.47
N ARG A 43 6.80 -11.86 19.19
CA ARG A 43 5.96 -12.92 18.58
C ARG A 43 4.97 -12.35 17.57
N GLY A 44 4.28 -11.26 17.90
CA GLY A 44 3.35 -10.60 17.00
C GLY A 44 4.02 -10.08 15.72
N LEU A 45 5.22 -9.52 15.84
CA LEU A 45 6.02 -9.09 14.69
C LEU A 45 6.46 -10.27 13.82
N ALA A 46 6.91 -11.37 14.43
CA ALA A 46 7.30 -12.58 13.70
C ALA A 46 6.11 -13.17 12.93
N GLU A 47 4.95 -13.31 13.57
CA GLU A 47 3.72 -13.78 12.94
C GLU A 47 3.26 -12.84 11.81
N SER A 48 3.31 -11.53 12.04
CA SER A 48 2.98 -10.54 11.01
C SER A 48 3.90 -10.68 9.78
N MET A 49 5.19 -10.91 10.00
CA MET A 49 6.16 -11.07 8.92
C MET A 49 5.89 -12.36 8.11
N ILE A 50 5.60 -13.47 8.79
CA ILE A 50 5.24 -14.74 8.14
C ILE A 50 3.98 -14.57 7.30
N ARG A 51 2.92 -14.00 7.89
CA ARG A 51 1.65 -13.77 7.18
C ARG A 51 1.80 -12.84 5.98
N ALA A 52 2.63 -11.80 6.09
CA ALA A 52 2.91 -10.91 4.98
C ALA A 52 3.63 -11.64 3.83
N ALA A 53 4.59 -12.51 4.16
CA ALA A 53 5.28 -13.33 3.17
C ALA A 53 4.35 -14.35 2.50
N GLU A 54 3.46 -15.00 3.27
CA GLU A 54 2.44 -15.91 2.74
C GLU A 54 1.45 -15.20 1.83
N ALA A 55 0.96 -14.04 2.25
CA ALA A 55 0.06 -13.21 1.44
C ALA A 55 0.72 -12.79 0.13
N TYR A 56 1.97 -12.33 0.17
CA TYR A 56 2.72 -11.97 -1.03
C TYR A 56 2.90 -13.18 -1.96
N ARG A 57 3.25 -14.35 -1.42
CA ARG A 57 3.38 -15.59 -2.19
C ARG A 57 2.06 -15.93 -2.89
N GLU A 58 0.94 -15.88 -2.17
CA GLU A 58 -0.37 -16.15 -2.74
C GLU A 58 -0.79 -15.13 -3.79
N GLU A 59 -0.57 -13.83 -3.53
CA GLU A 59 -0.86 -12.75 -4.47
C GLU A 59 -0.09 -12.98 -5.78
N ARG A 60 1.20 -13.33 -5.70
CA ARG A 60 2.04 -13.61 -6.86
C ARG A 60 1.52 -14.80 -7.67
N ILE A 61 1.11 -15.88 -7.00
CA ILE A 61 0.56 -17.07 -7.66
C ILE A 61 -0.78 -16.74 -8.33
N LYS A 62 -1.71 -16.10 -7.62
CA LYS A 62 -3.03 -15.74 -8.14
C LYS A 62 -2.94 -14.75 -9.29
N ARG A 63 -2.04 -13.77 -9.22
CA ARG A 63 -1.78 -12.84 -10.34
C ARG A 63 -1.27 -13.59 -11.56
N ALA A 64 -0.26 -14.46 -11.39
CA ALA A 64 0.28 -15.25 -12.50
C ALA A 64 -0.77 -16.19 -13.13
N GLN A 65 -1.62 -16.82 -12.32
CA GLN A 65 -2.73 -17.65 -12.80
C GLN A 65 -3.75 -16.81 -13.58
N GLY A 66 -4.19 -15.67 -13.03
CA GLY A 66 -5.13 -14.78 -13.71
C GLY A 66 -4.58 -14.23 -15.03
N ASP A 67 -3.29 -13.91 -15.08
CA ASP A 67 -2.64 -13.45 -16.32
C ASP A 67 -2.54 -14.57 -17.36
N ALA A 68 -2.24 -15.80 -16.94
CA ALA A 68 -2.25 -16.97 -17.80
C ALA A 68 -3.65 -17.28 -18.35
N GLU A 69 -4.68 -17.22 -17.50
CA GLU A 69 -6.08 -17.41 -17.91
C GLU A 69 -6.54 -16.35 -18.91
N LYS A 70 -6.23 -15.07 -18.64
CA LYS A 70 -6.50 -13.98 -19.59
C LYS A 70 -5.81 -14.22 -20.93
N PHE A 71 -4.54 -14.61 -20.90
CA PHE A 71 -3.78 -14.90 -22.12
C PHE A 71 -4.43 -16.04 -22.93
N LEU A 72 -4.80 -17.14 -22.27
CA LEU A 72 -5.47 -18.27 -22.93
C LEU A 72 -6.84 -17.87 -23.50
N ALA A 73 -7.60 -17.02 -22.80
CA ALA A 73 -8.86 -16.49 -23.30
C ALA A 73 -8.67 -15.65 -24.58
N VAL A 74 -7.66 -14.76 -24.59
CA VAL A 74 -7.31 -13.97 -25.78
C VAL A 74 -6.84 -14.87 -26.91
N LEU A 75 -5.98 -15.86 -26.63
CA LEU A 75 -5.49 -16.81 -27.61
C LEU A 75 -6.63 -17.60 -28.27
N LYS A 76 -7.64 -18.01 -27.49
CA LYS A 76 -8.83 -18.69 -28.00
C LYS A 76 -9.59 -17.83 -29.00
N GLU A 77 -9.83 -16.56 -28.70
CA GLU A 77 -10.52 -15.64 -29.61
C GLU A 77 -9.66 -15.25 -30.82
N TYR A 78 -8.35 -15.13 -30.63
CA TYR A 78 -7.39 -14.92 -31.71
C TYR A 78 -7.44 -16.06 -32.73
N ASN A 79 -7.45 -17.31 -32.27
CA ASN A 79 -7.51 -18.48 -33.15
C ASN A 79 -8.83 -18.57 -33.92
N LYS A 80 -9.93 -18.04 -33.38
CA LYS A 80 -11.23 -17.96 -34.07
C LYS A 80 -11.28 -16.82 -35.10
N ALA A 81 -10.78 -15.65 -34.73
CA ALA A 81 -10.89 -14.42 -35.52
C ALA A 81 -9.65 -13.53 -35.34
N LYS A 82 -8.57 -13.89 -36.04
CA LYS A 82 -7.25 -13.26 -35.93
C LYS A 82 -7.27 -11.77 -36.26
N GLU A 83 -7.84 -11.39 -37.42
CA GLU A 83 -7.82 -9.99 -37.86
C GLU A 83 -8.59 -9.05 -36.92
N VAL A 84 -9.76 -9.47 -36.47
CA VAL A 84 -10.61 -8.66 -35.58
C VAL A 84 -9.94 -8.51 -34.22
N THR A 85 -9.34 -9.58 -33.69
CA THR A 85 -8.64 -9.56 -32.40
C THR A 85 -7.43 -8.65 -32.43
N ILE A 86 -6.61 -8.70 -33.49
CA ILE A 86 -5.45 -7.79 -33.65
C ILE A 86 -5.90 -6.33 -33.76
N LYS A 87 -6.91 -6.05 -34.60
CA LYS A 87 -7.45 -4.69 -34.76
C LYS A 87 -7.97 -4.13 -33.44
N ARG A 88 -8.69 -4.94 -32.65
CA ARG A 88 -9.17 -4.55 -31.32
C ARG A 88 -8.02 -4.21 -30.36
N LEU A 89 -7.04 -5.10 -30.21
CA LEU A 89 -5.89 -4.88 -29.34
C LEU A 89 -5.11 -3.61 -29.73
N TYR A 90 -4.98 -3.35 -31.03
CA TYR A 90 -4.34 -2.12 -31.51
C TYR A 90 -5.14 -0.87 -31.12
N LEU A 91 -6.46 -0.88 -31.31
CA LEU A 91 -7.31 0.25 -30.95
C LEU A 91 -7.31 0.50 -29.44
N GLU A 92 -7.37 -0.55 -28.61
CA GLU A 92 -7.28 -0.44 -27.15
C GLU A 92 -5.93 0.15 -26.72
N ALA A 93 -4.82 -0.35 -27.28
CA ALA A 93 -3.50 0.20 -26.98
C ALA A 93 -3.37 1.67 -27.41
N MET A 94 -3.92 2.03 -28.57
CA MET A 94 -3.94 3.42 -29.01
C MET A 94 -4.84 4.28 -28.12
N GLU A 95 -5.98 3.79 -27.65
CA GLU A 95 -6.84 4.52 -26.70
C GLU A 95 -6.11 4.82 -25.38
N GLU A 96 -5.25 3.93 -24.90
CA GLU A 96 -4.46 4.16 -23.69
C GLU A 96 -3.29 5.14 -23.92
N VAL A 97 -2.64 5.07 -25.07
CA VAL A 97 -1.42 5.85 -25.38
C VAL A 97 -1.75 7.25 -25.90
N LEU A 98 -2.76 7.40 -26.76
CA LEU A 98 -3.09 8.65 -27.45
C LEU A 98 -3.38 9.84 -26.50
N PRO A 99 -4.03 9.68 -25.34
CA PRO A 99 -4.24 10.78 -24.40
C PRO A 99 -2.94 11.34 -23.80
N ARG A 100 -1.86 10.55 -23.78
CA ARG A 100 -0.58 10.92 -23.16
C ARG A 100 0.36 11.64 -24.12
N ILE A 101 0.07 11.67 -25.43
CA ILE A 101 0.93 12.28 -26.44
C ILE A 101 0.46 13.69 -26.82
N LYS A 102 1.39 14.64 -26.90
CA LYS A 102 1.13 15.96 -27.49
C LYS A 102 1.19 15.82 -29.01
N LYS A 103 0.03 15.89 -29.66
CA LYS A 103 -0.09 15.80 -31.12
C LYS A 103 0.15 17.18 -31.76
N PHE A 104 1.08 17.25 -32.70
CA PHE A 104 1.31 18.42 -33.56
C PHE A 104 0.85 18.05 -34.98
N ILE A 105 -0.07 18.82 -35.56
CA ILE A 105 -0.53 18.64 -36.95
C ILE A 105 0.04 19.83 -37.73
N ILE A 106 0.84 19.53 -38.76
CA ILE A 106 1.40 20.55 -39.65
C ILE A 106 0.65 20.46 -40.97
N ASP A 107 -0.03 21.55 -41.34
CA ASP A 107 -0.67 21.68 -42.63
C ASP A 107 0.41 21.94 -43.71
N ARG A 108 0.42 21.13 -44.78
CA ARG A 108 1.41 21.24 -45.87
C ARG A 108 1.11 22.41 -46.80
N ASP A 109 -0.10 22.98 -46.75
CA ASP A 109 -0.52 24.07 -47.64
C ASP A 109 -0.13 25.45 -47.09
N VAL A 110 0.27 25.56 -45.82
CA VAL A 110 0.73 26.81 -45.21
C VAL A 110 2.25 26.93 -45.36
N GLY A 111 2.66 27.32 -46.57
CA GLY A 111 4.05 27.66 -46.88
C GLY A 111 4.56 28.79 -45.96
N GLY A 112 5.66 28.51 -45.25
CA GLY A 112 6.56 29.53 -44.70
C GLY A 112 5.99 30.37 -43.55
N GLY A 113 5.81 29.79 -42.37
CA GLY A 113 5.47 30.55 -41.17
C GLY A 113 5.00 29.65 -40.04
N VAL A 114 5.93 28.98 -39.39
CA VAL A 114 5.65 28.10 -38.25
C VAL A 114 5.19 28.95 -37.07
N LEU A 115 3.88 29.09 -36.88
CA LEU A 115 3.28 29.21 -35.54
C LEU A 115 1.77 28.94 -35.58
N GLN A 116 1.39 27.66 -35.58
CA GLN A 116 0.08 27.24 -35.09
C GLN A 116 0.25 26.01 -34.20
N LEU A 117 0.64 26.27 -32.96
CA LEU A 117 0.43 25.32 -31.87
C LEU A 117 -1.04 25.43 -31.48
N LEU A 118 -1.93 24.67 -32.12
CA LEU A 118 -3.23 24.35 -31.54
C LEU A 118 -3.08 23.07 -30.72
N PRO A 119 -2.87 23.16 -29.38
CA PRO A 119 -2.98 21.99 -28.54
C PRO A 119 -4.44 21.54 -28.54
N LEU A 120 -4.70 20.38 -29.14
CA LEU A 120 -6.00 19.74 -29.09
C LEU A 120 -6.23 19.15 -27.68
N GLU A 121 -6.37 20.01 -26.68
CA GLU A 121 -6.75 19.62 -25.30
C GLU A 121 -8.27 19.51 -25.12
N LYS A 122 -9.08 19.98 -26.08
CA LYS A 122 -10.55 19.96 -25.99
C LYS A 122 -11.18 19.35 -27.22
N GLY A 123 -11.52 18.07 -27.17
CA GLY A 123 -12.21 17.46 -28.32
C GLY A 123 -12.68 16.03 -28.23
N ILE A 124 -12.74 15.37 -27.07
CA ILE A 124 -13.51 14.11 -26.93
C ILE A 124 -14.24 14.17 -25.58
N GLY A 125 -15.32 14.95 -25.50
CA GLY A 125 -16.09 15.04 -24.27
C GLY A 125 -17.25 16.04 -24.30
N ARG A 126 -18.45 15.50 -24.52
CA ARG A 126 -19.78 16.05 -24.18
C ARG A 126 -20.33 17.18 -25.07
N MET A 127 -21.26 16.80 -25.96
CA MET A 127 -22.23 17.72 -26.55
C MET A 127 -23.12 18.33 -25.44
N PRO A 128 -23.27 19.66 -25.35
CA PRO A 128 -24.27 20.27 -24.49
C PRO A 128 -25.66 20.12 -25.09
N LYS A 129 -26.60 19.65 -24.27
CA LYS A 129 -28.02 19.47 -24.57
C LYS A 129 -28.61 20.85 -24.93
N GLY A 130 -29.26 20.95 -26.09
CA GLY A 130 -29.86 22.18 -26.57
C GLY A 130 -30.90 22.74 -25.60
N GLU A 131 -30.63 23.94 -25.10
CA GLU A 131 -31.58 24.74 -24.34
C GLU A 131 -32.50 25.45 -25.36
N LYS A 132 -33.72 24.91 -25.51
CA LYS A 132 -34.76 25.59 -26.29
C LYS A 132 -35.25 26.79 -25.47
N ARG A 133 -34.86 27.99 -25.89
CA ARG A 133 -35.54 29.22 -25.48
C ARG A 133 -36.94 29.26 -26.11
N LYS A 134 -37.96 29.34 -25.27
CA LYS A 134 -39.20 30.06 -25.53
C LYS A 134 -39.53 30.86 -24.28
#